data_AF-A0A7J9FHR4-F1
#
_entry.id   AF-A0A7J9FHR4-F1
#
_cell.length_a   1.000
_cell.length_b   1.000
_cell.length_c   1.000
_cell.angle_alpha   90.00
_cell.angle_beta   90.00
_cell.angle_gamma   90.00
#
_symmetry.space_group_name_H-M   'P 1'
#
loop_
_entity.id
_entity.type
_entity.pdbx_description
1 polymer ?
#
loop_
_entity_poly.entity_id
_entity_poly.type
_entity_poly.pdbx_seq_one_letter_code
_entity_poly.pdbx_strand_id
1 'polypeptide(L)'
;KAFPWIRGINFDLPRVVAIAPKSGSIENVGGDMFMPIPNADAAFLMVKAIPEDKGKVIIVEEVLEEDKEDDELGFVGLMLDMAMMAHTDKGKERTLKEWSYVLRQSGFTRFNVKPTILLFV
;
A
#
# COMPACT_ATOMS: atom_id res chain seq x y z
N LYS A 1 13.60 -16.55 5.69
CA LYS A 1 13.57 -15.21 5.04
C LYS A 1 13.91 -15.41 3.57
N ALA A 2 13.09 -14.90 2.63
CA ALA A 2 13.32 -15.07 1.20
C ALA A 2 14.53 -14.27 0.67
N PHE A 3 14.81 -13.10 1.26
CA PHE A 3 15.89 -12.20 0.84
C PHE A 3 16.75 -11.75 2.02
N PRO A 4 17.77 -12.53 2.42
CA PRO A 4 18.58 -12.25 3.62
C PRO A 4 19.42 -10.96 3.56
N TRP A 5 19.72 -10.47 2.36
CA TRP A 5 20.55 -9.27 2.14
C TRP A 5 19.76 -7.95 2.24
N ILE A 6 18.42 -8.01 2.29
CA ILE A 6 17.59 -6.82 2.45
C ILE A 6 17.58 -6.40 3.92
N ARG A 7 17.85 -5.12 4.17
CA ARG A 7 17.63 -4.46 5.46
C ARG A 7 16.27 -3.77 5.41
N GLY A 8 15.35 -4.21 6.26
CA GLY A 8 13.98 -3.69 6.30
C GLY A 8 13.80 -2.60 7.35
N ILE A 9 12.94 -1.64 7.07
CA ILE A 9 12.40 -0.70 8.05
C ILE A 9 10.90 -0.99 8.14
N ASN A 10 10.42 -1.31 9.34
CA ASN A 10 9.00 -1.33 9.65
C ASN A 10 8.64 0.03 10.25
N PHE A 11 7.95 0.86 9.47
CA PHE A 11 7.59 2.23 9.85
C PHE A 11 6.08 2.33 10.07
N ASP A 12 5.68 2.75 11.27
CA ASP A 12 4.28 2.95 11.66
C ASP A 12 4.22 4.00 12.78
N LEU A 13 3.04 4.30 13.30
CA LEU A 13 2.86 5.19 14.44
C LEU A 13 3.69 4.70 15.64
N PRO A 14 4.25 5.62 16.46
CA PRO A 14 5.09 5.25 17.62
C PRO A 14 4.45 4.21 18.55
N ARG A 15 3.13 4.31 18.77
CA ARG A 15 2.38 3.36 19.61
C ARG A 15 2.28 1.95 19.01
N VAL A 16 2.28 1.82 17.68
CA VAL A 16 2.18 0.53 16.98
C VAL A 16 3.52 -0.16 16.99
N VAL A 17 4.60 0.56 16.63
CA VAL A 17 5.95 -0.02 16.64
C VAL A 17 6.47 -0.35 18.03
N ALA A 18 5.98 0.32 19.08
CA ALA A 18 6.38 0.07 20.47
C ALA A 18 6.08 -1.37 20.92
N ILE A 19 5.05 -2.00 20.36
CA ILE A 19 4.67 -3.39 20.65
C ILE A 19 5.09 -4.38 19.55
N ALA A 20 5.76 -3.89 18.49
CA ALA A 20 6.16 -4.73 17.38
C ALA A 20 7.28 -5.70 17.78
N PRO A 21 7.20 -6.99 17.38
CA PRO A 21 8.26 -7.96 17.63
C PRO A 21 9.60 -7.49 17.05
N LYS A 22 10.69 -7.75 17.78
CA LYS A 22 12.04 -7.48 17.27
C LYS A 22 12.45 -8.59 16.29
N SER A 23 12.98 -8.21 15.14
CA SER A 23 13.54 -9.13 14.15
C SER A 23 14.89 -8.60 13.68
N GLY A 24 15.93 -9.44 13.70
CA GLY A 24 17.32 -8.97 13.51
C GLY A 24 17.65 -8.34 12.14
N SER A 25 16.76 -8.35 11.16
CA SER A 25 16.96 -7.65 9.87
C SER A 25 15.91 -6.57 9.59
N ILE A 26 15.07 -6.26 10.59
CA ILE A 26 13.99 -5.27 10.49
C ILE A 26 14.15 -4.29 11.64
N GLU A 27 14.31 -3.01 11.29
CA GLU A 27 14.31 -1.91 12.25
C GLU A 27 12.89 -1.38 12.41
N ASN A 28 12.36 -1.34 13.64
CA ASN A 28 11.06 -0.75 13.95
C ASN A 28 11.24 0.75 14.22
N VAL A 29 10.66 1.61 13.39
CA VAL A 29 10.81 3.08 13.47
C VAL A 29 9.43 3.73 13.64
N GLY A 30 9.25 4.50 14.71
CA GLY A 30 8.00 5.19 14.98
C GLY A 30 7.96 6.56 14.32
N GLY A 31 6.87 6.91 13.64
CA GLY A 31 6.69 8.24 13.09
C GLY A 31 5.31 8.48 12.51
N ASP A 32 5.16 9.59 11.79
CA ASP A 32 3.95 9.93 11.04
C ASP A 32 4.28 9.91 9.55
N MET A 33 3.55 9.12 8.77
CA MET A 33 3.72 8.97 7.32
C MET A 33 3.33 10.22 6.50
N PHE A 34 2.68 11.20 7.13
CA PHE A 34 2.42 12.51 6.53
C PHE A 34 3.53 13.53 6.84
N MET A 35 4.50 13.14 7.66
CA MET A 35 5.73 13.87 7.92
C MET A 35 6.89 13.19 7.16
N PRO A 36 8.10 13.77 7.12
CA PRO A 36 9.25 13.13 6.49
C PRO A 36 9.47 11.71 7.02
N ILE A 37 9.55 10.74 6.09
CA ILE A 37 9.75 9.32 6.40
C ILE A 37 11.23 8.94 6.27
N PRO A 38 11.67 7.80 6.86
CA PRO A 38 13.02 7.30 6.69
C PRO A 38 13.38 7.06 5.22
N ASN A 39 14.61 7.40 4.83
CA ASN A 39 15.12 7.14 3.49
C ASN A 39 15.26 5.63 3.24
N ALA A 40 14.78 5.16 2.09
CA ALA A 40 14.89 3.77 1.65
C ALA A 40 14.94 3.68 0.12
N ASP A 41 15.51 2.60 -0.41
CA ASP A 41 15.57 2.35 -1.85
C ASP A 41 14.18 2.04 -2.45
N ALA A 42 13.30 1.43 -1.64
CA ALA A 42 11.91 1.16 -1.99
C ALA A 42 11.02 1.25 -0.75
N ALA A 43 9.79 1.73 -0.95
CA ALA A 43 8.72 1.70 0.04
C ALA A 43 7.66 0.69 -0.38
N PHE A 44 7.30 -0.22 0.53
CA PHE A 44 6.16 -1.11 0.36
C PHE A 44 4.97 -0.53 1.13
N LEU A 45 3.85 -0.35 0.42
CA LEU A 45 2.62 0.18 0.98
C LEU A 45 1.56 -0.90 0.95
N MET A 46 1.20 -1.36 2.14
CA MET A 46 -0.16 -1.72 2.48
C MET A 46 -0.78 -0.47 3.13
N VAL A 47 -0.92 0.60 2.33
CA VAL A 47 -1.53 1.93 2.64
C VAL A 47 -0.93 2.64 3.89
N LYS A 48 -0.05 3.66 3.88
CA LYS A 48 0.23 4.86 3.05
C LYS A 48 1.67 5.35 3.36
N ALA A 49 2.41 5.90 2.38
CA ALA A 49 3.59 6.78 2.51
C ALA A 49 4.29 6.94 1.14
N ILE A 50 4.81 8.11 0.77
CA ILE A 50 5.56 8.30 -0.49
C ILE A 50 6.97 8.83 -0.14
N PRO A 51 8.06 8.14 -0.53
CA PRO A 51 9.42 8.66 -0.37
C PRO A 51 9.72 9.71 -1.44
N GLU A 52 10.45 10.76 -1.06
CA GLU A 52 10.90 11.79 -1.99
C GLU A 52 12.18 11.40 -2.76
N ASP A 53 12.26 12.00 -3.96
CA ASP A 53 13.42 12.16 -4.85
C ASP A 53 13.90 10.93 -5.65
N LYS A 54 14.09 9.71 -5.10
CA LYS A 54 14.77 8.63 -5.89
C LYS A 54 14.30 7.18 -5.69
N GLY A 55 13.30 6.93 -4.84
CA GLY A 55 12.83 5.58 -4.50
C GLY A 55 11.74 5.03 -5.44
N LYS A 56 11.51 3.72 -5.38
CA LYS A 56 10.31 3.09 -5.96
C LYS A 56 9.23 2.90 -4.89
N VAL A 57 7.97 3.14 -5.23
CA VAL A 57 6.82 2.77 -4.40
C VAL A 57 6.20 1.51 -4.96
N ILE A 58 5.98 0.52 -4.10
CA ILE A 58 5.25 -0.70 -4.42
C ILE A 58 3.96 -0.66 -3.61
N ILE A 59 2.83 -0.58 -4.31
CA ILE A 59 1.49 -0.58 -3.73
C ILE A 59 0.87 -1.95 -4.00
N VAL A 60 0.36 -2.58 -2.94
CA VAL A 60 -0.39 -3.85 -3.04
C VAL A 60 -1.80 -3.56 -2.59
N GLU A 61 -2.71 -3.44 -3.55
CA GLU A 61 -4.10 -3.00 -3.37
C GLU A 61 -5.01 -3.68 -4.38
N GLU A 62 -6.30 -3.73 -4.06
CA GLU A 62 -7.33 -4.11 -5.02
C GLU A 62 -7.46 -3.03 -6.11
N VAL A 63 -7.65 -3.46 -7.36
CA VAL A 63 -7.89 -2.56 -8.49
C VAL A 63 -9.21 -2.93 -9.12
N LEU A 64 -10.23 -2.10 -8.90
CA LEU A 64 -11.57 -2.34 -9.41
C LEU A 64 -11.58 -2.34 -10.95
N GLU A 65 -12.27 -3.32 -11.50
CA GLU A 65 -12.57 -3.41 -12.93
C GLU A 65 -14.00 -2.94 -13.19
N GLU A 66 -14.19 -2.02 -14.14
CA GLU A 66 -15.49 -1.35 -14.38
C GLU A 66 -16.52 -2.29 -15.07
N ASP A 67 -16.08 -3.37 -15.72
CA ASP A 67 -16.91 -4.19 -16.61
C ASP A 67 -17.17 -5.63 -16.10
N LYS A 68 -16.94 -5.92 -14.81
CA LYS A 68 -16.98 -7.29 -14.26
C LYS A 68 -17.96 -7.51 -13.11
N GLU A 69 -19.09 -6.79 -13.10
CA GLU A 69 -20.11 -6.92 -12.04
C GLU A 69 -20.69 -8.34 -11.88
N ASP A 70 -20.62 -9.18 -12.93
CA ASP A 70 -21.16 -10.55 -12.95
C ASP A 70 -20.13 -11.65 -12.57
N ASP A 71 -18.91 -11.31 -12.15
CA ASP A 71 -17.92 -12.29 -11.68
C ASP A 71 -17.67 -12.27 -10.15
N GLU A 72 -17.14 -13.36 -9.61
CA GLU A 72 -16.89 -13.50 -8.16
C GLU A 72 -15.91 -12.44 -7.63
N LEU A 73 -15.01 -11.93 -8.47
CA LEU A 73 -14.01 -10.92 -8.10
C LEU A 73 -14.65 -9.52 -8.04
N GLY A 74 -15.61 -9.23 -8.91
CA GLY A 74 -16.42 -8.01 -8.88
C GLY A 74 -17.22 -7.92 -7.58
N PHE A 75 -17.79 -9.04 -7.12
CA PHE A 75 -18.46 -9.10 -5.82
C PHE A 75 -17.50 -8.80 -4.65
N VAL A 76 -16.28 -9.35 -4.67
CA VAL A 76 -15.24 -9.04 -3.67
C VAL A 76 -14.86 -7.57 -3.68
N GLY A 77 -14.63 -6.99 -4.86
CA GLY A 77 -14.29 -5.57 -5.00
C GLY A 77 -15.37 -4.66 -4.42
N LEU A 78 -16.65 -4.95 -4.68
CA LEU A 78 -17.77 -4.23 -4.10
C LEU A 78 -17.86 -4.38 -2.57
N MET A 79 -17.66 -5.60 -2.05
CA MET A 79 -17.63 -5.82 -0.60
C MET A 79 -16.51 -5.01 0.08
N LEU A 80 -15.32 -4.95 -0.53
CA LEU A 80 -14.20 -4.16 -0.03
C LEU A 80 -14.52 -2.65 -0.07
N ASP A 81 -15.10 -2.14 -1.16
CA ASP A 81 -15.47 -0.72 -1.24
C ASP A 81 -16.54 -0.34 -0.22
N MET A 82 -17.54 -1.19 0.00
CA MET A 82 -18.51 -1.04 1.09
C MET A 82 -17.85 -1.05 2.47
N ALA A 83 -16.87 -1.93 2.68
CA ALA A 83 -16.10 -1.95 3.92
C ALA A 83 -15.31 -0.65 4.10
N MET A 84 -14.73 -0.09 3.03
CA MET A 84 -14.04 1.21 3.10
C MET A 84 -15.00 2.35 3.48
N MET A 85 -16.21 2.37 2.90
CA MET A 85 -17.24 3.35 3.27
C MET A 85 -17.70 3.22 4.74
N ALA A 86 -17.81 1.98 5.24
CA ALA A 86 -18.28 1.73 6.60
C ALA A 86 -17.22 2.05 7.68
N HIS A 87 -15.94 1.84 7.39
CA HIS A 87 -14.85 1.95 8.37
C HIS A 87 -14.00 3.20 8.21
N THR A 88 -14.22 4.02 7.18
CA THR A 88 -13.43 5.21 6.92
C THR A 88 -14.31 6.37 6.42
N ASP A 89 -13.94 7.60 6.74
CA ASP A 89 -14.76 8.77 6.34
C ASP A 89 -14.78 9.01 4.82
N LYS A 90 -13.68 8.68 4.11
CA LYS A 90 -13.46 9.01 2.69
C LYS A 90 -12.66 7.95 1.93
N GLY A 91 -12.45 6.78 2.52
CA GLY A 91 -11.77 5.68 1.85
C GLY A 91 -12.66 5.08 0.78
N LYS A 92 -12.01 4.53 -0.25
CA LYS A 92 -12.62 3.88 -1.40
C LYS A 92 -11.59 3.00 -2.08
N GLU A 93 -12.08 1.92 -2.66
CA GLU A 93 -11.34 1.15 -3.65
C GLU A 93 -11.33 1.92 -4.98
N ARG A 94 -10.29 1.71 -5.80
CA ARG A 94 -10.04 2.55 -6.99
C ARG A 94 -9.92 1.70 -8.23
N THR A 95 -10.45 2.24 -9.33
CA THR A 95 -10.19 1.67 -10.65
C THR A 95 -8.77 2.01 -11.12
N LEU A 96 -8.27 1.30 -12.13
CA LEU A 96 -6.95 1.60 -12.71
C LEU A 96 -6.85 3.06 -13.20
N LYS A 97 -7.93 3.62 -13.71
CA LYS A 97 -8.00 5.01 -14.19
C LYS A 97 -7.80 6.00 -13.05
N GLU A 98 -8.43 5.75 -11.90
CA GLU A 98 -8.28 6.59 -10.72
C GLU A 98 -6.89 6.46 -10.10
N TRP A 99 -6.34 5.25 -10.02
CA TRP A 99 -4.95 5.04 -9.62
C TRP A 99 -3.97 5.79 -10.53
N SER A 100 -4.19 5.72 -11.84
CA SER A 100 -3.39 6.44 -12.83
C SER A 100 -3.42 7.95 -12.59
N TYR A 101 -4.59 8.49 -12.25
CA TYR A 101 -4.74 9.91 -11.93
C TYR A 101 -3.97 10.30 -10.66
N VAL A 102 -4.18 9.57 -9.56
CA VAL A 102 -3.51 9.84 -8.27
C VAL A 102 -1.99 9.77 -8.40
N LEU A 103 -1.45 8.71 -9.00
CA LEU A 103 0.00 8.54 -9.16
C LEU A 103 0.62 9.69 -9.97
N ARG A 104 -0.06 10.13 -11.04
CA ARG A 104 0.41 11.27 -11.84
C ARG A 104 0.37 12.58 -11.08
N GLN A 105 -0.71 12.85 -10.33
CA GLN A 105 -0.80 14.05 -9.49
C GLN A 105 0.26 14.06 -8.37
N SER A 106 0.66 12.88 -7.89
CA SER A 106 1.76 12.74 -6.93
C SER A 106 3.16 12.81 -7.54
N GLY A 107 3.29 13.15 -8.83
CA GLY A 107 4.59 13.34 -9.51
C GLY A 107 5.19 12.09 -10.15
N PHE A 108 4.53 10.92 -10.08
CA PHE A 108 5.01 9.72 -10.78
C PHE A 108 4.73 9.81 -12.28
N THR A 109 5.80 9.72 -13.08
CA THR A 109 5.69 9.76 -14.55
C THR A 109 5.48 8.38 -15.16
N ARG A 110 5.79 7.30 -14.42
CA ARG A 110 5.69 5.90 -14.86
C ARG A 110 5.25 5.00 -13.71
N PHE A 111 4.37 4.05 -14.00
CA PHE A 111 3.99 2.97 -13.10
C PHE A 111 3.70 1.70 -13.91
N ASN A 112 3.73 0.54 -13.26
CA ASN A 112 3.40 -0.74 -13.87
C ASN A 112 2.52 -1.53 -12.91
N VAL A 113 1.41 -2.08 -13.40
CA VAL A 113 0.51 -2.93 -12.63
C VAL A 113 0.78 -4.39 -12.96
N LYS A 114 0.83 -5.24 -11.93
CA LYS A 114 0.96 -6.70 -12.09
C LYS A 114 -0.13 -7.37 -11.26
N PRO A 115 -1.00 -8.19 -11.87
CA PRO A 115 -1.94 -9.00 -11.10
C PRO A 115 -1.19 -9.90 -10.13
N THR A 116 -1.73 -10.02 -8.91
CA THR A 116 -1.27 -10.96 -7.89
C THR A 116 -2.47 -11.71 -7.33
N ILE A 117 -2.26 -12.88 -6.75
CA ILE A 117 -3.33 -13.65 -6.12
C ILE A 117 -3.66 -13.01 -4.77
N LEU A 118 -4.92 -12.65 -4.54
CA LEU A 118 -5.44 -12.44 -3.18
C LEU A 118 -5.53 -13.80 -2.51
N LEU A 119 -4.61 -14.08 -1.57
CA LEU A 119 -4.82 -15.14 -0.61
C LEU A 119 -5.72 -14.57 0.49
N PHE A 120 -7.01 -14.89 0.46
CA PHE A 120 -7.83 -14.82 1.65
C PHE A 120 -7.26 -15.86 2.64
N VAL A 121 -6.52 -15.38 3.63
CA VAL A 121 -6.09 -16.16 4.80
C VAL A 121 -7.09 -15.98 5.93
#